data_AF-A0A510Y5D0-F1
#
_entry.id   AF-A0A510Y5D0-F1
#
_cell.length_a   1.000
_cell.length_b   1.000
_cell.length_c   1.000
_cell.angle_alpha   90.00
_cell.angle_beta   90.00
_cell.angle_gamma   90.00
#
_symmetry.space_group_name_H-M   'P 1'
#
loop_
_entity.id
_entity.type
_entity.pdbx_description
1 polymer ?
#
loop_
_entity_poly.entity_id
_entity_poly.type
_entity_poly.pdbx_seq_one_letter_code
_entity_poly.pdbx_strand_id
1 'polypeptide(L)'
;MIHKLFTWPLDTVVWAGKKVKEEADKEYFDVRQIQKKLANLQIMYEMEEISEDAFTEQEEELLQRYRRAKQIEQEELREELEEKD
;
A
#
# COMPACT_ATOMS: atom_id res chain seq x y z
N MET A 1 1.89 -28.72 27.79
CA MET A 1 1.92 -27.43 27.06
C MET A 1 1.50 -27.71 25.62
N ILE A 2 0.21 -27.53 25.37
CA ILE A 2 -0.44 -27.55 24.06
C ILE A 2 -0.36 -26.05 23.67
N HIS A 3 0.15 -25.60 22.52
CA HIS A 3 -0.53 -25.65 21.23
C HIS A 3 0.51 -25.72 20.11
N LYS A 4 0.59 -26.92 19.54
CA LYS A 4 1.16 -27.18 18.22
C LYS A 4 0.18 -26.68 17.15
N LEU A 5 0.72 -26.47 15.95
CA LEU A 5 0.04 -26.58 14.64
C LEU A 5 -0.91 -25.44 14.25
N PHE A 6 -0.42 -24.48 13.45
CA PHE A 6 -1.13 -24.12 12.20
C PHE A 6 -0.26 -23.33 11.20
N THR A 7 0.98 -23.76 10.97
CA THR A 7 1.77 -23.31 9.80
C THR A 7 1.34 -24.09 8.55
N TRP A 8 0.06 -23.98 8.17
CA TRP A 8 -0.55 -24.68 7.02
C TRP A 8 -1.25 -23.68 6.10
N PRO A 9 -1.02 -23.74 4.77
CA PRO A 9 -0.17 -22.78 4.09
C PRO A 9 -0.84 -21.38 3.96
N LEU A 10 -0.59 -20.47 4.90
CA LEU A 10 -0.97 -19.06 4.71
C LEU A 10 -0.21 -18.41 3.52
N ASP A 11 0.82 -19.07 2.99
CA ASP A 11 1.49 -18.72 1.73
C ASP A 11 0.57 -18.84 0.49
N THR A 12 -0.56 -19.55 0.56
CA THR A 12 -1.41 -19.77 -0.64
C THR A 12 -2.38 -18.63 -0.94
N VAL A 13 -2.69 -17.75 0.02
CA VAL A 13 -3.56 -16.59 -0.23
C VAL A 13 -2.78 -15.44 -0.87
N VAL A 14 -1.47 -15.34 -0.61
CA VAL A 14 -0.57 -14.39 -1.29
C VAL A 14 -0.57 -14.59 -2.82
N TRP A 15 -0.89 -15.80 -3.29
CA TRP A 15 -0.93 -16.10 -4.73
C TRP A 15 -2.19 -15.56 -5.43
N ALA A 16 -3.33 -15.42 -4.73
CA ALA A 16 -4.55 -14.87 -5.32
C ALA A 16 -4.47 -13.35 -5.58
N GLY A 17 -3.63 -12.63 -4.82
CA GLY A 17 -3.34 -11.21 -5.06
C GLY A 17 -2.49 -10.93 -6.30
N LYS A 18 -1.84 -11.94 -6.89
CA LYS A 18 -0.97 -11.76 -8.07
C LYS A 18 -1.75 -11.51 -9.37
N LYS A 19 -3.05 -11.84 -9.43
CA LYS A 19 -3.83 -11.76 -10.69
C LYS A 19 -4.50 -10.40 -10.97
N VAL A 20 -4.41 -9.44 -10.04
CA VAL A 20 -4.89 -8.04 -10.25
C VAL A 20 -3.74 -7.13 -10.72
N LYS A 21 -2.53 -7.68 -10.87
CA LYS A 21 -1.32 -6.90 -11.10
C LYS A 21 -1.09 -6.48 -12.57
N GLU A 22 -1.77 -7.11 -13.54
CA GLU A 22 -1.42 -6.95 -14.97
C GLU A 22 -2.08 -5.74 -15.67
N GLU A 23 -3.10 -5.09 -15.08
CA GLU A 23 -3.67 -3.85 -15.63
C GLU A 23 -3.27 -2.58 -14.86
N ALA A 24 -2.50 -2.71 -13.77
CA ALA A 24 -2.02 -1.60 -12.95
C ALA A 24 -0.71 -0.97 -13.47
N ASP A 25 -0.22 -1.42 -14.63
CA ASP A 25 1.08 -1.01 -15.20
C ASP A 25 1.04 0.32 -15.98
N LYS A 26 -0.02 1.12 -15.87
CA LYS A 26 -0.10 2.44 -16.51
C LYS A 26 -0.09 3.65 -15.57
N GLU A 27 -0.20 3.45 -14.26
CA GLU A 27 -0.45 4.55 -13.32
C GLU A 27 0.66 4.58 -12.26
N TYR A 28 1.89 4.78 -12.71
CA TYR A 28 3.11 4.74 -11.89
C TYR A 28 3.21 5.86 -10.81
N PHE A 29 2.22 6.76 -10.74
CA PHE A 29 2.07 7.79 -9.71
C PHE A 29 0.76 7.68 -8.92
N ASP A 30 0.11 6.53 -8.91
CA ASP A 30 -1.24 6.42 -8.39
C ASP A 30 -1.23 6.44 -6.86
N VAL A 31 -1.40 7.63 -6.31
CA VAL A 31 -1.83 7.92 -4.93
C VAL A 31 -2.82 6.87 -4.44
N ARG A 32 -3.73 6.40 -5.31
CA ARG A 32 -4.73 5.37 -4.98
C ARG A 32 -4.11 4.00 -4.70
N GLN A 33 -3.00 3.64 -5.34
CA GLN A 33 -2.26 2.40 -5.03
C GLN A 33 -1.64 2.46 -3.64
N ILE A 34 -1.11 3.62 -3.24
CA ILE A 34 -0.57 3.82 -1.88
C ILE A 34 -1.72 3.75 -0.86
N GLN A 35 -2.86 4.38 -1.13
CA GLN A 35 -4.05 4.29 -0.29
C GLN A 35 -4.58 2.86 -0.17
N LYS A 36 -4.63 2.08 -1.27
CA LYS A 36 -4.99 0.66 -1.23
C LYS A 36 -4.04 -0.16 -0.37
N LYS A 37 -2.73 0.10 -0.46
CA LYS A 37 -1.73 -0.57 0.37
C LYS A 37 -1.90 -0.23 1.86
N LEU A 38 -2.15 1.03 2.19
CA LEU A 38 -2.44 1.46 3.56
C LEU A 38 -3.70 0.77 4.11
N ALA A 39 -4.79 0.72 3.32
CA ALA A 39 -6.02 0.04 3.71
C ALA A 39 -5.80 -1.47 3.93
N ASN A 40 -5.06 -2.14 3.05
CA ASN A 40 -4.73 -3.55 3.23
C ASN A 40 -3.84 -3.78 4.46
N LEU A 41 -2.86 -2.90 4.69
CA LEU A 41 -1.98 -2.98 5.87
C LEU A 41 -2.79 -2.87 7.17
N GLN A 42 -3.78 -1.96 7.21
CA GLN A 42 -4.71 -1.83 8.33
C GLN A 42 -5.54 -3.10 8.55
N ILE A 43 -6.08 -3.71 7.48
CA ILE A 43 -6.83 -4.97 7.57
C ILE A 43 -5.96 -6.08 8.15
N MET A 44 -4.71 -6.21 7.67
CA MET A 44 -3.76 -7.22 8.17
C MET A 44 -3.46 -7.02 9.66
N TYR A 45 -3.31 -5.77 10.12
CA TYR A 45 -3.10 -5.47 11.53
C TYR A 45 -4.35 -5.78 12.38
N GLU A 46 -5.54 -5.39 11.92
CA GLU A 46 -6.82 -5.68 12.60
C GLU A 46 -7.11 -7.18 12.70
N MET A 47 -6.63 -7.97 11.73
CA MET A 47 -6.73 -9.42 11.73
C MET A 47 -5.60 -10.12 12.51
N GLU A 48 -4.75 -9.36 13.21
CA GLU A 48 -3.57 -9.86 13.94
C GLU A 48 -2.59 -10.67 13.05
N GLU A 49 -2.60 -10.44 11.72
CA GLU A 49 -1.69 -11.09 10.77
C GLU A 49 -0.28 -10.51 10.81
N ILE A 50 -0.14 -9.28 11.31
CA ILE A 50 1.14 -8.58 11.51
C ILE A 50 1.21 -7.97 12.92
N SER A 51 2.42 -7.88 13.46
CA SER A 51 2.69 -7.18 14.73
C SER A 51 2.54 -5.67 14.59
N GLU A 52 2.25 -4.99 15.70
CA GLU A 52 2.22 -3.51 15.78
C GLU A 52 3.50 -2.86 15.25
N ASP A 53 4.69 -3.35 15.64
CA ASP A 53 5.96 -2.80 15.16
C ASP A 53 6.08 -2.86 13.62
N ALA A 54 5.72 -4.00 13.03
CA ALA A 54 5.75 -4.21 11.58
C ALA A 54 4.68 -3.39 10.84
N PHE A 55 3.53 -3.16 11.48
CA PHE A 55 2.50 -2.25 10.98
C PHE A 55 3.02 -0.81 10.95
N THR A 56 3.54 -0.31 12.08
CA THR A 56 4.03 1.06 12.21
C THR A 56 5.17 1.36 11.24
N GLU A 57 6.15 0.45 11.09
CA GLU A 57 7.26 0.64 10.15
C GLU A 57 6.78 0.76 8.70
N GLN A 58 5.85 -0.12 8.28
CA GLN A 58 5.31 -0.12 6.91
C GLN A 58 4.35 1.05 6.67
N GLU A 59 3.57 1.45 7.67
CA GLU A 59 2.66 2.59 7.59
C GLU A 59 3.44 3.88 7.39
N GLU A 60 4.49 4.11 8.19
CA GLU A 60 5.40 5.25 8.09
C GLU A 60 5.99 5.37 6.67
N GLU A 61 6.49 4.26 6.12
CA GLU A 61 7.06 4.22 4.77
C GLU A 61 6.02 4.56 3.69
N LEU A 62 4.82 3.95 3.76
CA LEU A 62 3.76 4.22 2.80
C LEU A 62 3.26 5.66 2.87
N LEU A 63 3.15 6.24 4.08
CA LEU A 63 2.76 7.63 4.27
C LEU A 63 3.81 8.61 3.74
N GLN A 64 5.11 8.31 3.89
CA GLN A 64 6.17 9.12 3.29
C GLN A 64 6.07 9.14 1.77
N ARG A 65 5.85 7.98 1.15
CA ARG A 65 5.63 7.85 -0.30
C ARG A 65 4.38 8.60 -0.75
N TYR A 66 3.29 8.50 0.00
CA TYR A 66 2.05 9.22 -0.27
C TYR A 66 2.26 10.74 -0.30
N ARG A 67 2.95 11.28 0.71
CA ARG A 67 3.26 12.72 0.79
C ARG A 67 4.07 13.18 -0.41
N ARG A 68 5.10 12.43 -0.79
CA ARG A 68 5.94 12.74 -1.96
C ARG A 68 5.11 12.75 -3.25
N ALA A 69 4.26 11.74 -3.46
CA ALA A 69 3.40 11.64 -4.63
C ALA A 69 2.41 12.81 -4.71
N LYS A 70 1.80 13.19 -3.57
CA LYS A 70 0.89 14.34 -3.52
C LYS A 70 1.55 15.68 -3.75
N GLN A 71 2.80 15.86 -3.32
CA GLN A 71 3.56 17.08 -3.61
C GLN A 71 3.79 17.23 -5.11
N ILE A 72 4.21 16.15 -5.79
CA ILE A 72 4.44 16.16 -7.24
C ILE A 72 3.15 16.47 -7.99
N GLU A 73 2.03 15.81 -7.65
CA GLU A 73 0.71 16.07 -8.26
C GLU A 73 0.28 17.54 -8.12
N GLN A 74 0.58 18.18 -6.98
CA GLN A 74 0.27 19.59 -6.76
C GLN A 74 1.20 20.54 -7.52
N GLU A 75 2.50 20.21 -7.61
CA GLU A 75 3.48 20.97 -8.36
C GLU A 75 3.14 20.95 -9.86
N GLU A 76 2.87 19.77 -10.42
CA GLU A 76 2.44 19.60 -11.82
C GLU A 76 1.16 20.39 -12.12
N LEU A 77 0.14 20.27 -11.25
CA LEU A 77 -1.11 21.02 -11.42
C LEU A 77 -0.89 22.54 -11.38
N ARG A 78 0.03 23.01 -10.55
CA ARG A 78 0.35 24.44 -10.44
C ARG A 78 1.07 24.94 -11.68
N GLU A 79 2.04 24.20 -12.20
CA GLU A 79 2.75 24.53 -13.44
C GLU A 79 1.78 24.59 -14.63
N GLU A 80 0.86 23.62 -14.76
CA GLU A 80 -0.17 23.62 -15.81
C GLU A 80 -1.10 24.83 -15.75
N LEU A 81 -1.38 25.37 -14.56
CA LEU A 81 -2.19 26.57 -14.39
C LEU A 81 -1.39 27.84 -14.74
N GLU A 82 -0.13 27.91 -14.32
CA GLU A 82 0.76 29.05 -14.60
C GLU A 82 1.14 29.14 -16.10
N GLU A 83 1.20 28.03 -16.84
CA GLU A 83 1.44 28.04 -18.30
C GLU A 83 0.22 28.47 -19.14
N LYS A 84 -0.99 28.49 -18.54
CA LYS A 84 -2.25 28.79 -19.25
C LYS A 84 -2.70 30.24 -19.14
N ASP A 85 -2.08 31.03 -18.27
CA ASP A 85 -2.31 32.48 -18.08
C ASP A 85 -1.28 33.33 -18.86
#